data_AF-A0A2K2VE19-F1
#
_entry.id   AF-A0A2K2VE19-F1
#
_cell.length_a   1.000
_cell.length_b   1.000
_cell.length_c   1.000
_cell.angle_alpha   90.00
_cell.angle_beta   90.00
_cell.angle_gamma   90.00
#
_symmetry.space_group_name_H-M   'P 1'
#
loop_
_entity.id
_entity.type
_entity.pdbx_description
1 polymer ?
#
loop_
_entity_poly.entity_id
_entity_poly.type
_entity_poly.pdbx_seq_one_letter_code
_entity_poly.pdbx_strand_id
1 'polypeptide(L)'
;MDMNLFSLRHLVEIDLEYRHGEVVINLGNPIYINKRYKELYRYIMDAVDGSFFGERFIRQQIVLAREFRDPRTILHTYRVIILPIHFLEKRFWDLNVFRASERLGIDTENMEKVCMRYRGSGASYDADKVLREIDELAKIHIEISSRRTRPREETEKRIDKIRKIYLLR
;
A
#
# COMPACT_ATOMS: atom_id res chain seq x y z
N MET A 1 19.63 11.78 1.60
CA MET A 1 18.46 12.57 1.20
C MET A 1 17.45 12.44 2.34
N ASP A 2 17.56 13.33 3.33
CA ASP A 2 16.63 13.39 4.45
C ASP A 2 15.32 13.99 3.91
N MET A 3 14.33 13.15 3.60
CA MET A 3 12.97 13.64 3.43
C MET A 3 12.53 14.22 4.77
N ASN A 4 12.59 15.54 4.86
CA ASN A 4 12.32 16.29 6.07
C ASN A 4 10.86 16.01 6.48
N LEU A 5 10.60 15.62 7.73
CA LEU A 5 9.25 15.23 8.14
C LEU A 5 8.26 16.42 8.06
N PHE A 6 8.77 17.65 8.05
CA PHE A 6 8.01 18.86 7.71
C PHE A 6 7.50 18.84 6.26
N SER A 7 8.26 18.29 5.31
CA SER A 7 7.80 18.04 3.94
C SER A 7 6.97 16.76 3.82
N LEU A 8 6.85 15.92 4.86
CA LEU A 8 5.90 14.80 4.86
C LEU A 8 4.59 15.13 5.58
N ARG A 9 4.58 16.13 6.49
CA ARG A 9 3.39 16.58 7.22
C ARG A 9 2.22 16.90 6.29
N HIS A 10 2.46 17.73 5.27
CA HIS A 10 1.41 18.09 4.31
C HIS A 10 0.90 16.89 3.48
N LEU A 11 1.77 15.92 3.18
CA LEU A 11 1.38 14.69 2.49
C LEU A 11 0.58 13.78 3.40
N VAL A 12 0.91 13.73 4.69
CA VAL A 12 0.13 13.01 5.70
C VAL A 12 -1.24 13.67 5.89
N GLU A 13 -1.30 15.00 5.92
CA GLU A 13 -2.55 15.76 6.02
C GLU A 13 -3.48 15.46 4.83
N ILE A 14 -2.95 15.58 3.60
CA ILE A 14 -3.68 15.26 2.37
C ILE A 14 -4.11 13.79 2.37
N ASP A 15 -3.22 12.85 2.68
CA ASP A 15 -3.56 11.43 2.58
C ASP A 15 -4.50 10.95 3.69
N LEU A 16 -4.48 11.55 4.87
CA LEU A 16 -5.47 11.28 5.92
C LEU A 16 -6.84 11.86 5.56
N GLU A 17 -6.88 13.08 5.00
CA GLU A 17 -8.12 13.74 4.57
C GLU A 17 -8.79 12.99 3.42
N TYR A 18 -8.02 12.69 2.38
CA TYR A 18 -8.50 12.10 1.13
C TYR A 18 -8.38 10.57 1.10
N ARG A 19 -7.83 9.97 2.16
CA ARG A 19 -7.70 8.51 2.34
C ARG A 19 -6.93 7.85 1.20
N HIS A 20 -5.80 8.42 0.85
CA HIS A 20 -4.92 7.88 -0.16
C HIS A 20 -3.98 6.85 0.49
N GLY A 21 -4.01 5.61 0.00
CA GLY A 21 -3.26 4.50 0.61
C GLY A 21 -1.75 4.54 0.34
N GLU A 22 -1.28 5.28 -0.67
CA GLU A 22 0.10 5.22 -1.12
C GLU A 22 1.08 5.94 -0.19
N VAL A 23 0.75 7.14 0.33
CA VAL A 23 1.61 7.77 1.35
C VAL A 23 1.56 6.96 2.64
N VAL A 24 0.44 6.32 2.99
CA VAL A 24 0.38 5.44 4.16
C VAL A 24 1.34 4.25 4.02
N ILE A 25 1.38 3.59 2.86
CA ILE A 25 2.36 2.54 2.57
C ILE A 25 3.79 3.08 2.74
N ASN A 26 4.07 4.28 2.23
CA ASN A 26 5.40 4.89 2.32
C ASN A 26 5.78 5.31 3.74
N LEU A 27 4.82 5.81 4.54
CA LEU A 27 4.98 6.12 5.96
C LEU A 27 5.17 4.86 6.81
N GLY A 28 4.77 3.69 6.30
CA GLY A 28 5.12 2.40 6.86
C GLY A 28 6.60 2.06 6.85
N ASN A 29 7.45 2.85 6.19
CA ASN A 29 8.88 2.60 6.14
C ASN A 29 9.59 3.04 7.42
N PRO A 30 10.19 2.11 8.19
CA PRO A 30 10.91 2.43 9.40
C PRO A 30 12.13 3.34 9.19
N ILE A 31 12.66 3.45 7.96
CA ILE A 31 13.73 4.41 7.62
C ILE A 31 13.27 5.86 7.79
N TYR A 32 11.99 6.15 7.54
CA TYR A 32 11.42 7.49 7.76
C TYR A 32 10.95 7.70 9.21
N ILE A 33 10.91 6.63 10.02
CA ILE A 33 10.50 6.68 11.42
C ILE A 33 11.67 7.17 12.27
N ASN A 34 11.89 8.48 12.27
CA ASN A 34 12.67 9.12 13.30
C ASN A 34 12.02 8.83 14.68
N LYS A 35 12.83 8.46 15.68
CA LYS A 35 12.36 8.08 17.04
C LYS A 35 11.38 9.09 17.64
N ARG A 36 11.51 10.38 17.29
CA ARG A 36 10.63 11.48 17.72
C ARG A 36 9.18 11.31 17.27
N TYR A 37 8.91 10.60 16.19
CA TYR A 37 7.58 10.49 15.58
C TYR A 37 6.94 9.11 15.71
N LYS A 38 7.57 8.17 16.43
CA LYS A 38 7.06 6.80 16.63
C LYS A 38 5.59 6.75 17.08
N GLU A 39 5.20 7.67 17.96
CA GLU A 39 3.81 7.75 18.42
C GLU A 39 2.84 8.22 17.33
N LEU A 40 3.22 9.22 16.53
CA LEU A 40 2.45 9.69 15.37
C LEU A 40 2.23 8.53 14.38
N TYR A 41 3.28 7.77 14.06
CA TYR A 41 3.14 6.59 13.20
C TYR A 41 2.18 5.57 13.77
N ARG A 42 2.26 5.25 15.07
CA ARG A 42 1.31 4.33 15.72
C ARG A 42 -0.14 4.82 15.57
N TYR A 43 -0.40 6.12 15.74
CA TYR A 43 -1.75 6.66 15.57
C TYR A 43 -2.22 6.62 14.11
N ILE A 44 -1.36 6.94 13.14
CA ILE A 44 -1.68 6.83 11.71
C ILE A 44 -2.06 5.38 11.39
N MET A 45 -1.27 4.40 11.83
CA MET A 45 -1.52 2.98 11.60
C MET A 45 -2.84 2.51 12.21
N ASP A 46 -3.19 3.05 13.37
CA ASP A 46 -4.46 2.78 14.04
C ASP A 46 -5.68 3.42 13.31
N ALA A 47 -5.47 4.59 12.70
CA ALA A 47 -6.48 5.28 11.90
C ALA A 47 -6.68 4.69 10.49
N VAL A 48 -5.72 3.95 9.97
CA VAL A 48 -5.82 3.32 8.64
C VAL A 48 -6.67 2.05 8.70
N ASP A 49 -7.64 1.99 7.79
CA ASP A 49 -8.52 0.86 7.54
C ASP A 49 -8.73 0.65 6.03
N GLY A 50 -9.65 -0.24 5.66
CA GLY A 50 -9.93 -0.57 4.27
C GLY A 50 -10.34 0.62 3.39
N SER A 51 -10.86 1.70 3.97
CA SER A 51 -11.29 2.88 3.20
C SER A 51 -10.13 3.69 2.60
N PHE A 52 -8.90 3.45 3.07
CA PHE A 52 -7.68 4.04 2.49
C PHE A 52 -7.20 3.33 1.22
N PHE A 53 -7.72 2.13 0.96
CA PHE A 53 -7.31 1.29 -0.16
C PHE A 53 -8.48 1.06 -1.10
N GLY A 54 -9.05 2.18 -1.57
CA GLY A 54 -10.24 2.19 -2.40
C GLY A 54 -10.04 1.50 -3.75
N GLU A 55 -11.10 0.84 -4.22
CA GLU A 55 -11.14 0.10 -5.47
C GLU A 55 -10.73 0.93 -6.69
N ARG A 56 -11.11 2.21 -6.73
CA ARG A 56 -10.78 3.12 -7.84
C ARG A 56 -9.28 3.18 -8.12
N PHE A 57 -8.46 3.26 -7.07
CA PHE A 57 -7.01 3.34 -7.20
C PHE A 57 -6.43 2.03 -7.77
N ILE A 58 -6.88 0.89 -7.24
CA ILE A 58 -6.45 -0.43 -7.73
C ILE A 58 -6.82 -0.62 -9.19
N ARG A 59 -8.05 -0.26 -9.59
CA ARG A 59 -8.48 -0.32 -10.99
C ARG A 59 -7.58 0.52 -11.91
N GLN A 60 -7.20 1.72 -11.48
CA GLN A 60 -6.29 2.56 -12.25
C GLN A 60 -4.92 1.89 -12.44
N GLN A 61 -4.36 1.29 -11.39
CA GLN A 61 -3.07 0.59 -11.48
C GLN A 61 -3.12 -0.66 -12.36
N ILE A 62 -4.27 -1.35 -12.40
CA ILE A 62 -4.49 -2.46 -13.33
C ILE A 62 -4.56 -1.97 -14.77
N VAL A 63 -5.24 -0.85 -15.04
CA VAL A 63 -5.30 -0.25 -16.38
C VAL A 63 -3.89 0.11 -16.86
N LEU A 64 -3.10 0.77 -16.03
CA LEU A 64 -1.71 1.11 -16.35
C LEU A 64 -0.87 -0.15 -16.62
N ALA A 65 -1.02 -1.20 -15.80
CA ALA A 65 -0.32 -2.47 -16.03
C ALA A 65 -0.71 -3.13 -17.36
N ARG A 66 -1.97 -3.02 -17.79
CA ARG A 66 -2.45 -3.55 -19.08
C ARG A 66 -1.97 -2.75 -20.27
N GLU A 67 -1.89 -1.42 -20.12
CA GLU A 67 -1.47 -0.49 -21.17
C GLU A 67 0.03 -0.60 -21.43
N PHE A 68 0.84 -0.43 -20.39
CA PHE A 68 2.30 -0.39 -20.54
C PHE A 68 2.94 -1.78 -20.58
N ARG A 69 2.37 -2.74 -19.85
CA ARG A 69 2.86 -4.12 -19.71
C ARG A 69 4.33 -4.25 -19.32
N ASP A 70 4.96 -3.17 -18.86
CA ASP A 70 6.36 -3.17 -18.50
C ASP A 70 6.57 -3.74 -17.08
N PRO A 71 7.74 -4.33 -16.80
CA PRO A 71 7.99 -4.98 -15.52
C PRO A 71 7.87 -4.06 -14.31
N ARG A 72 8.21 -2.77 -14.45
CA ARG A 72 8.18 -1.82 -13.34
C ARG A 72 6.75 -1.50 -12.93
N THR A 73 5.90 -1.21 -13.91
CA THR A 73 4.47 -0.93 -13.67
C THR A 73 3.79 -2.15 -13.08
N ILE A 74 4.03 -3.34 -13.63
CA ILE A 74 3.47 -4.60 -13.11
C ILE A 74 3.89 -4.85 -11.65
N LEU A 75 5.18 -4.71 -11.32
CA LEU A 75 5.67 -4.86 -9.95
C LEU A 75 5.07 -3.82 -8.99
N HIS A 76 4.88 -2.58 -9.46
CA HIS A 76 4.20 -1.57 -8.68
C HIS A 76 2.73 -1.95 -8.42
N THR A 77 2.04 -2.47 -9.43
CA THR A 77 0.66 -2.98 -9.28
C THR A 77 0.58 -4.13 -8.27
N TYR A 78 1.51 -5.09 -8.30
CA TYR A 78 1.59 -6.11 -7.23
C TYR A 78 1.76 -5.47 -5.85
N ARG A 79 2.69 -4.52 -5.71
CA ARG A 79 2.98 -3.85 -4.44
C ARG A 79 1.75 -3.13 -3.89
N VAL A 80 1.05 -2.36 -4.71
CA VAL A 80 -0.12 -1.59 -4.24
C VAL A 80 -1.34 -2.46 -3.94
N ILE A 81 -1.36 -3.71 -4.38
CA ILE A 81 -2.42 -4.67 -4.06
C ILE A 81 -2.05 -5.48 -2.80
N ILE A 82 -0.88 -6.12 -2.81
CA ILE A 82 -0.44 -7.07 -1.78
C ILE A 82 -0.14 -6.37 -0.45
N LEU A 83 0.54 -5.21 -0.48
CA LEU A 83 0.94 -4.57 0.78
C LEU A 83 -0.27 -4.11 1.60
N PRO A 84 -1.31 -3.50 1.01
CA PRO A 84 -2.54 -3.23 1.74
C PRO A 84 -3.23 -4.46 2.28
N ILE A 85 -3.33 -5.57 1.51
CA ILE A 85 -3.90 -6.83 2.01
C ILE A 85 -3.14 -7.27 3.27
N HIS A 86 -1.81 -7.29 3.20
CA HIS A 86 -0.96 -7.67 4.30
C HIS A 86 -1.19 -6.76 5.52
N PHE A 87 -1.21 -5.45 5.32
CA PHE A 87 -1.44 -4.50 6.40
C PHE A 87 -2.81 -4.69 7.06
N LEU A 88 -3.87 -4.86 6.26
CA LEU A 88 -5.23 -5.01 6.77
C LEU A 88 -5.40 -6.31 7.58
N GLU A 89 -4.74 -7.39 7.18
CA GLU A 89 -4.81 -8.68 7.87
C GLU A 89 -3.85 -8.81 9.05
N LYS A 90 -2.64 -8.24 8.96
CA LYS A 90 -1.57 -8.43 9.96
C LYS A 90 -1.31 -7.20 10.83
N ARG A 91 -1.85 -6.04 10.48
CA ARG A 91 -1.77 -4.75 11.21
C ARG A 91 -0.35 -4.18 11.37
N PHE A 92 0.56 -4.52 10.47
CA PHE A 92 1.85 -3.84 10.32
C PHE A 92 2.30 -3.82 8.85
N TRP A 93 3.17 -2.87 8.50
CA TRP A 93 3.71 -2.75 7.15
C TRP A 93 4.91 -3.66 6.94
N ASP A 94 4.82 -4.54 5.95
CA ASP A 94 5.96 -5.21 5.36
C ASP A 94 6.23 -4.58 3.99
N LEU A 95 7.30 -3.81 3.84
CA LEU A 95 7.55 -3.10 2.57
C LEU A 95 8.15 -4.00 1.49
N ASN A 96 8.53 -5.22 1.84
CA ASN A 96 8.96 -6.21 0.87
C ASN A 96 7.74 -6.99 0.41
N VAL A 97 7.31 -6.76 -0.84
CA VAL A 97 6.13 -7.40 -1.42
C VAL A 97 6.23 -8.93 -1.46
N PHE A 98 7.42 -9.51 -1.66
CA PHE A 98 7.63 -10.96 -1.66
C PHE A 98 7.41 -11.53 -0.25
N ARG A 99 7.99 -10.88 0.77
CA ARG A 99 7.83 -11.31 2.17
C ARG A 99 6.40 -11.12 2.66
N ALA A 100 5.73 -10.05 2.22
CA ALA A 100 4.32 -9.84 2.49
C ALA A 100 3.45 -10.95 1.87
N SER A 101 3.74 -11.31 0.62
CA SER A 101 3.06 -12.38 -0.11
C SER A 101 3.23 -13.75 0.57
N GLU A 102 4.46 -14.10 0.96
CA GLU A 102 4.77 -15.32 1.70
C GLU A 102 3.97 -15.41 3.01
N ARG A 103 3.93 -14.32 3.79
CA ARG A 103 3.14 -14.24 5.04
C ARG A 103 1.62 -14.35 4.84
N LEU A 104 1.15 -14.06 3.62
CA LEU A 104 -0.23 -14.20 3.21
C LEU A 104 -0.53 -15.56 2.57
N GLY A 105 0.49 -16.39 2.30
CA GLY A 105 0.34 -17.64 1.57
C GLY A 105 -0.03 -17.43 0.09
N ILE A 106 0.32 -16.28 -0.49
CA ILE A 106 0.09 -15.96 -1.89
C ILE A 106 1.33 -16.38 -2.70
N ASP A 107 1.11 -17.19 -3.74
CA ASP A 107 2.15 -17.61 -4.67
C ASP A 107 2.76 -16.42 -5.42
N THR A 108 4.09 -16.39 -5.49
CA THR A 108 4.88 -15.29 -6.08
C THR A 108 5.58 -15.67 -7.38
N GLU A 109 5.36 -16.88 -7.92
CA GLU A 109 6.12 -17.39 -9.08
C GLU A 109 6.17 -16.39 -10.26
N ASN A 110 5.02 -15.82 -10.65
CA ASN A 110 4.99 -14.88 -11.78
C ASN A 110 5.57 -13.51 -11.40
N MET A 111 5.33 -13.03 -10.18
CA MET A 111 5.93 -11.80 -9.65
C MET A 111 7.46 -11.88 -9.62
N GLU A 112 8.03 -13.04 -9.27
CA GLU A 112 9.48 -13.29 -9.30
C GLU A 112 10.05 -13.23 -10.71
N LYS A 113 9.38 -13.86 -11.68
CA LYS A 113 9.76 -13.78 -13.10
C LYS A 113 9.76 -12.34 -13.62
N VAL A 114 8.74 -11.56 -13.27
CA VAL A 114 8.69 -10.12 -13.60
C VAL A 114 9.85 -9.37 -12.95
N CYS A 115 10.19 -9.67 -11.69
CA CYS A 115 11.33 -9.05 -11.00
C CYS A 115 12.67 -9.40 -11.64
N MET A 116 12.88 -10.66 -12.03
CA MET A 116 14.07 -11.07 -12.77
C MET A 116 14.17 -10.33 -14.10
N ARG A 117 13.06 -10.18 -14.84
CA ARG A 117 13.02 -9.40 -16.08
C ARG A 117 13.35 -7.93 -15.85
N TYR A 118 12.77 -7.32 -14.81
CA TYR A 118 13.04 -5.92 -14.42
C TYR A 118 14.53 -5.69 -14.12
N ARG A 119 15.19 -6.65 -13.48
CA ARG A 119 16.63 -6.59 -13.17
C ARG A 119 17.54 -6.87 -14.37
N GLY A 120 16.99 -7.11 -15.56
CA GLY A 120 17.77 -7.39 -16.77
C GLY A 120 18.29 -8.83 -16.86
N SER A 121 17.77 -9.75 -16.04
CA SER A 121 18.26 -11.13 -15.93
C SER A 121 17.84 -12.05 -17.09
N GLY A 122 17.33 -11.50 -18.20
CA GLY A 122 16.89 -12.27 -19.38
C GLY A 122 15.62 -13.12 -19.21
N ALA A 123 15.08 -13.26 -17.99
CA ALA A 123 13.87 -14.03 -17.74
C ALA A 123 12.68 -13.53 -18.57
N SER A 124 11.93 -14.44 -19.19
CA SER A 124 10.65 -14.12 -19.81
C SER A 124 9.50 -14.36 -18.82
N TYR A 125 8.43 -13.58 -18.97
CA TYR A 125 7.16 -13.84 -18.28
C TYR A 125 6.03 -13.69 -19.29
N ASP A 126 4.94 -14.40 -19.04
CA ASP A 126 3.69 -14.25 -19.77
C ASP A 126 2.89 -13.09 -19.14
N ALA A 127 2.82 -11.97 -19.84
CA ALA A 127 2.12 -10.78 -19.37
C ALA A 127 0.63 -11.03 -19.17
N ASP A 128 -0.02 -11.86 -19.98
CA ASP A 128 -1.46 -12.12 -19.84
C ASP A 128 -1.72 -13.03 -18.63
N LYS A 129 -0.83 -14.00 -18.34
CA LYS A 129 -0.88 -14.79 -17.10
C LYS A 129 -0.72 -13.90 -15.86
N VAL A 130 0.26 -13.00 -15.88
CA VAL A 130 0.50 -12.02 -14.80
C VAL A 130 -0.71 -11.11 -14.59
N LEU A 131 -1.31 -10.60 -15.66
CA LEU A 131 -2.47 -9.71 -15.55
C LEU A 131 -3.70 -10.42 -14.98
N ARG A 132 -3.93 -11.69 -15.32
CA ARG A 132 -4.99 -12.51 -14.70
C ARG A 132 -4.74 -12.71 -13.21
N GLU A 133 -3.49 -12.99 -12.81
CA GLU A 133 -3.13 -13.09 -11.39
C GLU A 133 -3.38 -11.78 -10.64
N ILE A 134 -3.00 -10.64 -11.24
CA ILE A 134 -3.27 -9.31 -10.70
C ILE A 134 -4.78 -9.07 -10.53
N ASP A 135 -5.61 -9.49 -11.48
CA ASP A 135 -7.08 -9.37 -11.36
C ASP A 135 -7.62 -10.18 -10.19
N GLU A 136 -7.14 -11.41 -9.97
CA GLU A 136 -7.56 -12.23 -8.83
C GLU A 136 -7.11 -11.62 -7.50
N LEU A 137 -5.88 -11.11 -7.43
CA LEU A 137 -5.38 -10.40 -6.25
C LEU A 137 -6.19 -9.12 -5.98
N ALA A 138 -6.63 -8.43 -7.02
CA ALA A 138 -7.47 -7.25 -6.87
C ALA A 138 -8.85 -7.58 -6.29
N LYS A 139 -9.45 -8.72 -6.64
CA LYS A 139 -10.71 -9.18 -6.02
C LYS A 139 -10.51 -9.44 -4.52
N ILE A 140 -9.44 -10.15 -4.16
CA ILE A 140 -9.09 -10.42 -2.76
C ILE A 140 -8.88 -9.10 -2.00
N HIS A 141 -8.18 -8.16 -2.61
CA HIS A 141 -7.98 -6.83 -2.03
C HIS A 141 -9.29 -6.12 -1.78
N ILE A 142 -10.19 -6.06 -2.77
CA ILE A 142 -11.49 -5.39 -2.63
C ILE A 142 -12.31 -6.03 -1.51
N GLU A 143 -12.38 -7.37 -1.47
CA GLU A 143 -13.09 -8.10 -0.41
C GLU A 143 -12.56 -7.76 0.99
N ILE A 144 -11.24 -7.83 1.17
CA ILE A 144 -10.58 -7.56 2.46
C ILE A 144 -10.75 -6.09 2.84
N SER A 145 -10.55 -5.16 1.91
CA SER A 145 -10.76 -3.73 2.14
C SER A 145 -12.20 -3.44 2.57
N SER A 146 -13.21 -4.00 1.91
CA SER A 146 -14.61 -3.86 2.32
C SER A 146 -14.85 -4.42 3.73
N ARG A 147 -14.37 -5.63 4.02
CA ARG A 147 -14.51 -6.27 5.34
C ARG A 147 -13.82 -5.50 6.47
N ARG A 148 -12.69 -4.86 6.17
CA ARG A 148 -11.86 -4.14 7.13
C ARG A 148 -12.13 -2.64 7.16
N THR A 149 -13.14 -2.16 6.42
CA THR A 149 -13.59 -0.78 6.48
C THR A 149 -14.46 -0.57 7.71
N ARG A 150 -14.15 0.49 8.47
CA ARG A 150 -14.92 0.88 9.66
C ARG A 150 -16.02 1.88 9.30
N PRO A 151 -17.01 2.08 10.19
CA PRO A 151 -17.94 3.19 10.05
C PRO A 151 -17.18 4.52 9.93
N ARG A 152 -17.60 5.36 8.99
CA ARG A 152 -16.92 6.61 8.66
C ARG A 152 -16.59 7.46 9.89
N GLU A 153 -17.56 7.62 10.79
CA GLU A 153 -17.42 8.40 12.02
C GLU A 153 -16.30 7.90 12.95
N GLU A 154 -16.06 6.59 12.99
CA GLU A 154 -14.99 6.02 13.81
C GLU A 154 -13.62 6.37 13.23
N THR A 155 -13.47 6.24 11.91
CA THR A 155 -12.25 6.61 11.20
C THR A 155 -11.96 8.11 11.35
N GLU A 156 -12.96 8.97 11.18
CA GLU A 156 -12.83 10.43 11.34
C GLU A 156 -12.40 10.80 12.78
N LYS A 157 -12.99 10.18 13.81
CA LYS A 157 -12.60 10.42 15.21
C LYS A 157 -11.11 10.12 15.45
N ARG A 158 -10.58 9.07 14.81
CA ARG A 158 -9.15 8.70 14.93
C ARG A 158 -8.25 9.68 14.17
N ILE A 159 -8.66 10.11 12.98
CA ILE A 159 -7.96 11.15 12.21
C ILE A 159 -7.94 12.47 12.99
N ASP A 160 -9.05 12.90 13.57
CA ASP A 160 -9.13 14.12 14.38
C ASP A 160 -8.22 14.08 15.60
N LYS A 161 -8.08 12.91 16.24
CA LYS A 161 -7.12 12.72 17.32
C LYS A 161 -5.69 12.98 16.85
N ILE A 162 -5.32 12.50 15.66
CA ILE A 162 -4.00 12.76 15.06
C ILE A 162 -3.82 14.27 14.82
N ARG A 163 -4.83 14.92 14.22
CA ARG A 163 -4.81 16.37 13.94
C ARG A 163 -4.55 17.20 15.21
N LYS A 164 -5.29 16.91 16.28
CA LYS A 164 -5.17 17.63 17.56
C LYS A 164 -3.81 17.48 18.23
N ILE A 165 -3.16 16.31 18.10
CA ILE A 165 -1.90 16.05 18.79
C ILE A 165 -0.71 16.62 18.00
N TYR A 166 -0.72 16.51 16.67
CA TYR A 166 0.48 16.74 15.85
C TYR A 166 0.33 17.80 14.75
N LEU A 167 -0.88 18.18 14.35
CA LEU A 167 -1.12 19.05 13.18
C LEU A 167 -1.71 20.43 13.54
N LEU A 168 -2.11 20.67 14.79
CA LEU A 168 -2.52 21.99 15.31
C LEU A 168 -1.48 22.62 16.25
N ARG A 169 -0.26 22.07 16.28
CA ARG A 169 0.93 22.66 16.90
C ARG A 169 1.94 23.05 15.80
#